data_AF-A0A376VI41-F1
#
_entry.id   AF-A0A376VI41-F1
#
_cell.length_a   1.000
_cell.length_b   1.000
_cell.length_c   1.000
_cell.angle_alpha   90.00
_cell.angle_beta   90.00
_cell.angle_gamma   90.00
#
_symmetry.space_group_name_H-M   'P 1'
#
loop_
_entity.id
_entity.type
_entity.pdbx_description
1 polymer ?
#
loop_
_entity_poly.entity_id
_entity_poly.type
_entity_poly.pdbx_seq_one_letter_code
_entity_poly.pdbx_strand_id
1 'polypeptide(L)'
;MEERRNFNLLGLLPEVVETIEEQAERAWIQYQGFKTEIDKHIYLRNIQDTNETLFYRLVNNHLDEMMPVIYTPTVGAACERFSEIYRRSRGVFISYQNRHNMDDILQNVPNHNIKVIVVTDGERILGLGDQGIGGMGIPIGKLSLYTACGGISPAYTLPVVLDVGTNNQQLLNDPLYMGWRNPRITDDEYYEFVDEFIQAVKQRWPDVLLQFEDFAQKKCDAVT
;
A
#
# COMPACT_ATOMS: atom_id res chain seq x y z
N MET A 1 29.27 -13.12 -2.59
CA MET A 1 30.38 -12.57 -3.42
C MET A 1 30.19 -12.78 -4.92
N GLU A 2 29.71 -13.95 -5.35
CA GLU A 2 29.46 -14.22 -6.77
C GLU A 2 28.42 -13.27 -7.39
N GLU A 3 27.26 -13.10 -6.75
CA GLU A 3 26.23 -12.15 -7.19
C GLU A 3 26.77 -10.73 -7.37
N ARG A 4 27.63 -10.27 -6.45
CA ARG A 4 28.23 -8.93 -6.55
C ARG A 4 29.07 -8.75 -7.81
N ARG A 5 29.73 -9.82 -8.28
CA ARG A 5 30.45 -9.81 -9.57
C ARG A 5 29.49 -9.85 -10.75
N ASN A 6 28.55 -10.79 -10.72
CA ASN A 6 27.66 -11.06 -11.86
C ASN A 6 26.68 -9.90 -12.14
N PHE A 7 26.31 -9.14 -11.12
CA PHE A 7 25.36 -8.02 -11.22
C PHE A 7 26.01 -6.63 -11.07
N ASN A 8 27.34 -6.52 -11.23
CA ASN A 8 28.06 -5.23 -11.18
C ASN A 8 27.90 -4.43 -9.87
N LEU A 9 27.86 -5.12 -8.72
CA LEU A 9 27.70 -4.50 -7.39
C LEU A 9 29.01 -4.39 -6.59
N LEU A 10 30.13 -4.87 -7.13
CA LEU A 10 31.44 -4.73 -6.47
C LEU A 10 31.79 -3.25 -6.23
N GLY A 11 32.13 -2.91 -4.99
CA GLY A 11 32.45 -1.54 -4.57
C GLY A 11 31.24 -0.67 -4.23
N LEU A 12 30.00 -1.14 -4.50
CA LEU A 12 28.76 -0.43 -4.17
C LEU A 12 28.18 -0.83 -2.81
N LEU A 13 28.71 -1.88 -2.18
CA LEU A 13 28.31 -2.39 -0.87
C LEU A 13 29.55 -2.58 0.03
N PRO A 14 29.42 -2.48 1.35
CA PRO A 14 30.47 -2.87 2.29
C PRO A 14 30.95 -4.32 2.04
N GLU A 15 32.22 -4.60 2.34
CA GLU A 15 32.85 -5.91 2.04
C GLU A 15 32.09 -7.09 2.65
N VAL A 16 31.66 -6.93 3.91
CA VAL A 16 30.96 -7.98 4.67
C VAL A 16 29.77 -8.55 3.90
N VAL A 17 29.67 -9.87 3.90
CA VAL A 17 28.50 -10.62 3.39
C VAL A 17 27.72 -11.09 4.60
N GLU A 18 26.45 -10.70 4.66
CA GLU A 18 25.58 -10.95 5.80
C GLU A 18 24.47 -11.93 5.44
N THR A 19 24.06 -12.72 6.41
CA THR A 19 22.85 -13.54 6.39
C THR A 19 21.61 -12.67 6.59
N ILE A 20 20.43 -13.20 6.22
CA ILE A 20 19.17 -12.49 6.44
C ILE A 20 18.86 -12.36 7.95
N GLU A 21 19.35 -13.29 8.76
CA GLU A 21 19.24 -13.26 10.23
C GLU A 21 20.03 -12.09 10.84
N GLU A 22 21.29 -11.89 10.44
CA GLU A 22 22.11 -10.75 10.92
C GLU A 22 21.51 -9.40 10.50
N GLN A 23 20.97 -9.32 9.27
CA GLN A 23 20.26 -8.13 8.81
C GLN A 23 18.98 -7.87 9.61
N ALA A 24 18.21 -8.92 9.92
CA ALA A 24 17.00 -8.81 10.72
C ALA A 24 17.31 -8.40 12.15
N GLU A 25 18.39 -8.90 12.75
CA GLU A 25 18.85 -8.48 14.08
C GLU A 25 19.21 -7.00 14.12
N ARG A 26 19.97 -6.50 13.13
CA ARG A 26 20.24 -5.06 13.00
C ARG A 26 18.95 -4.26 12.86
N ALA A 27 18.05 -4.72 12.00
CA ALA A 27 16.80 -4.02 11.73
C ALA A 27 15.89 -3.99 12.97
N TRP A 28 15.92 -5.04 13.79
CA TRP A 28 15.24 -5.11 15.08
C TRP A 28 15.82 -4.12 16.09
N ILE A 29 17.15 -4.06 16.24
CA ILE A 29 17.81 -3.08 17.13
C ILE A 29 17.45 -1.65 16.74
N GLN A 30 17.43 -1.35 15.44
CA GLN A 30 17.00 -0.05 14.91
C GLN A 30 15.51 0.22 15.22
N TYR A 31 14.63 -0.77 15.03
CA TYR A 31 13.20 -0.68 15.36
C TYR A 31 12.98 -0.28 16.84
N GLN A 32 13.70 -0.93 17.77
CA GLN A 32 13.61 -0.63 19.21
C GLN A 32 14.08 0.79 19.58
N GLY A 33 14.85 1.43 18.70
CA GLY A 33 15.30 2.81 18.89
C GLY A 33 14.17 3.84 18.81
N PHE A 34 13.14 3.57 18.02
CA PHE A 34 12.01 4.48 17.82
C PHE A 34 11.08 4.54 19.03
N LYS A 35 10.56 5.72 19.32
CA LYS A 35 9.80 6.00 20.56
C LYS A 35 8.30 6.12 20.35
N THR A 36 7.86 6.29 19.11
CA THR A 36 6.44 6.39 18.76
C THR A 36 6.08 5.31 17.75
N GLU A 37 4.83 4.87 17.79
CA GLU A 37 4.32 3.85 16.86
C GLU A 37 4.31 4.35 15.40
N ILE A 38 4.08 5.65 15.18
CA ILE A 38 4.15 6.22 13.83
C ILE A 38 5.57 6.23 13.27
N ASP A 39 6.59 6.48 14.10
CA ASP A 39 7.99 6.41 13.66
C ASP A 39 8.39 4.96 13.33
N LYS A 40 7.95 4.01 14.17
CA LYS A 40 8.12 2.57 13.90
C LYS A 40 7.42 2.16 12.60
N HIS A 41 6.22 2.66 12.33
CA HIS A 41 5.49 2.41 11.08
C HIS A 41 6.27 2.94 9.87
N ILE A 42 6.71 4.19 9.91
CA ILE A 42 7.53 4.80 8.85
C ILE A 42 8.80 3.99 8.63
N TYR A 43 9.46 3.57 9.70
CA TYR A 43 10.66 2.74 9.62
C TYR A 43 10.40 1.38 8.95
N LEU A 44 9.35 0.66 9.36
CA LEU A 44 8.98 -0.61 8.75
C LEU A 44 8.63 -0.46 7.26
N ARG A 45 7.90 0.59 6.89
CA ARG A 45 7.61 0.94 5.49
C ARG A 45 8.89 1.22 4.70
N ASN A 46 9.86 1.91 5.28
CA ASN A 46 11.16 2.15 4.65
C ASN A 46 11.92 0.84 4.39
N ILE A 47 11.89 -0.13 5.31
CA ILE A 47 12.48 -1.46 5.05
C ILE A 47 11.74 -2.13 3.91
N GLN A 48 10.40 -2.13 3.94
CA GLN A 48 9.58 -2.78 2.90
C GLN A 48 9.84 -2.22 1.50
N ASP A 49 10.14 -0.92 1.39
CA ASP A 49 10.47 -0.28 0.11
C ASP A 49 11.96 -0.37 -0.27
N THR A 50 12.81 -0.94 0.61
CA THR A 50 14.26 -1.10 0.38
C THR A 50 14.64 -2.57 0.13
N ASN A 51 14.15 -3.47 0.98
CA ASN A 51 14.36 -4.91 0.89
C ASN A 51 13.12 -5.62 1.45
N GLU A 52 12.24 -6.03 0.54
CA GLU A 52 10.95 -6.63 0.89
C GLU A 52 11.12 -8.00 1.58
N THR A 53 12.12 -8.79 1.21
CA THR A 53 12.44 -10.05 1.88
C THR A 53 12.87 -9.84 3.33
N LEU A 54 13.71 -8.83 3.59
CA LEU A 54 14.12 -8.46 4.95
C LEU A 54 12.95 -7.96 5.79
N PHE A 55 12.06 -7.14 5.21
CA PHE A 55 10.85 -6.69 5.88
C PHE A 55 10.03 -7.88 6.38
N TYR A 56 9.69 -8.84 5.51
CA TYR A 56 8.89 -9.99 5.93
C TYR A 56 9.62 -10.92 6.88
N ARG A 57 10.95 -11.07 6.77
CA ARG A 57 11.75 -11.80 7.76
C ARG A 57 11.64 -11.16 9.15
N LEU A 58 11.83 -9.85 9.23
CA LEU A 58 11.76 -9.09 10.48
C LEU A 58 10.36 -9.20 11.12
N VAL A 59 9.32 -9.01 10.32
CA VAL A 59 7.92 -9.11 10.77
C VAL A 59 7.60 -10.52 11.27
N ASN A 60 8.04 -11.56 10.57
CA ASN A 60 7.79 -12.94 11.00
C ASN A 60 8.47 -13.27 12.34
N ASN A 61 9.63 -12.67 12.63
CA ASN A 61 10.33 -12.87 13.91
C ASN A 61 9.63 -12.17 15.08
N HIS A 62 8.85 -11.11 14.82
CA HIS A 62 8.26 -10.23 15.85
C HIS A 62 6.79 -9.91 15.54
N LEU A 63 6.04 -10.91 15.08
CA LEU A 63 4.71 -10.70 14.49
C LEU A 63 3.76 -9.99 15.46
N ASP A 64 3.67 -10.44 16.70
CA ASP A 64 2.79 -9.85 17.72
C ASP A 64 3.10 -8.38 18.03
N GLU A 65 4.38 -8.00 18.03
CA GLU A 65 4.85 -6.64 18.28
C GLU A 65 4.62 -5.71 17.07
N MET A 66 4.80 -6.23 15.85
CA MET A 66 4.76 -5.41 14.64
C MET A 66 3.37 -5.36 13.99
N MET A 67 2.50 -6.33 14.27
CA MET A 67 1.12 -6.36 13.76
C MET A 67 0.34 -5.05 14.04
N PRO A 68 0.35 -4.50 15.27
CA PRO A 68 -0.38 -3.27 15.58
C PRO A 68 0.25 -2.00 14.98
N VAL A 69 1.50 -2.10 14.52
CA VAL A 69 2.27 -1.02 13.88
C VAL A 69 2.04 -1.01 12.37
N ILE A 70 2.02 -2.19 11.75
CA ILE A 70 1.78 -2.35 10.31
C ILE A 70 0.30 -2.12 9.97
N TYR A 71 -0.60 -2.57 10.85
CA TYR A 71 -2.04 -2.47 10.65
C TYR A 71 -2.70 -1.68 11.79
N THR A 72 -3.90 -2.06 12.20
CA THR A 72 -4.65 -1.34 13.24
C THR A 72 -3.99 -1.45 14.61
N PRO A 73 -3.87 -0.36 15.38
CA PRO A 73 -4.47 0.97 15.12
C PRO A 73 -3.56 1.95 14.34
N THR A 74 -2.25 1.69 14.26
CA THR A 74 -1.24 2.68 13.79
C THR A 74 -1.43 3.07 12.33
N VAL A 75 -1.87 2.14 11.48
CA VAL A 75 -2.15 2.42 10.05
C VAL A 75 -3.21 3.51 9.88
N GLY A 76 -4.14 3.66 10.82
CA GLY A 76 -5.14 4.73 10.78
C GLY A 76 -4.49 6.11 10.87
N ALA A 77 -3.60 6.31 11.83
CA ALA A 77 -2.82 7.54 11.97
C ALA A 77 -1.90 7.79 10.77
N ALA A 78 -1.37 6.72 10.16
CA ALA A 78 -0.60 6.81 8.93
C ALA A 78 -1.47 7.25 7.72
N CYS A 79 -2.73 6.84 7.66
CA CYS A 79 -3.68 7.27 6.62
C CYS A 79 -4.03 8.76 6.77
N GLU A 80 -4.32 9.23 7.99
CA GLU A 80 -4.61 10.64 8.27
C GLU A 80 -3.45 11.56 7.87
N ARG A 81 -2.21 11.11 8.10
CA ARG A 81 -0.99 11.88 7.86
C ARG A 81 -0.27 11.48 6.58
N PHE A 82 -0.92 10.72 5.69
CA PHE A 82 -0.28 10.10 4.53
C PHE A 82 0.51 11.10 3.69
N SER A 83 -0.10 12.25 3.40
CA SER A 83 0.50 13.31 2.59
C SER A 83 1.73 13.95 3.24
N GLU A 84 1.76 14.05 4.58
CA GLU A 84 2.89 14.61 5.33
C GLU A 84 4.06 13.62 5.43
N ILE A 85 3.76 12.34 5.64
CA ILE A 85 4.75 11.30 5.88
C ILE A 85 5.21 10.61 4.60
N TYR A 86 4.66 10.96 3.43
CA TYR A 86 4.99 10.37 2.15
C TYR A 86 6.51 10.41 1.87
N ARG A 87 7.06 9.30 1.35
CA ARG A 87 8.49 9.15 1.01
C ARG A 87 8.70 8.53 -0.36
N ARG A 88 8.02 7.41 -0.63
CA ARG A 88 8.11 6.66 -1.89
C ARG A 88 6.72 6.14 -2.24
N SER A 89 6.44 6.03 -3.53
CA SER A 89 5.21 5.41 -4.02
C SER A 89 5.27 3.89 -3.83
N ARG A 90 4.24 3.32 -3.20
CA ARG A 90 3.94 1.89 -3.23
C ARG A 90 2.46 1.72 -3.57
N GLY A 91 2.16 0.74 -4.43
CA GLY A 91 0.81 0.52 -4.94
C GLY A 91 0.51 1.34 -6.19
N VAL A 92 -0.73 1.25 -6.63
CA VAL A 92 -1.25 1.91 -7.83
C VAL A 92 -2.31 2.92 -7.44
N PHE A 93 -2.21 4.11 -8.00
CA PHE A 93 -3.13 5.21 -7.79
C PHE A 93 -3.90 5.43 -9.08
N ILE A 94 -5.23 5.30 -9.05
CA ILE A 94 -6.08 5.52 -10.21
C ILE A 94 -7.04 6.65 -9.87
N SER A 95 -6.84 7.82 -10.47
CA SER A 95 -7.69 8.99 -10.25
C SER A 95 -8.81 9.07 -11.27
N TYR A 96 -9.89 9.79 -10.95
CA TYR A 96 -11.00 10.03 -11.89
C TYR A 96 -10.57 10.69 -13.20
N GLN A 97 -9.51 11.52 -13.17
CA GLN A 97 -8.93 12.16 -14.35
C GLN A 97 -8.27 11.14 -15.29
N ASN A 98 -7.91 9.96 -14.79
CA ASN A 98 -7.29 8.90 -15.55
C ASN A 98 -8.26 7.77 -15.94
N ARG A 99 -9.57 7.94 -15.76
CA ARG A 99 -10.57 6.89 -15.99
C ARG A 99 -10.49 6.22 -17.37
N HIS A 100 -10.17 6.95 -18.42
CA HIS A 100 -10.01 6.40 -19.78
C HIS A 100 -8.61 5.84 -20.10
N ASN A 101 -7.71 5.75 -19.11
CA ASN A 101 -6.32 5.27 -19.29
C ASN A 101 -5.96 4.19 -18.25
N MET A 102 -6.95 3.49 -17.67
CA MET A 102 -6.68 2.47 -16.64
C MET A 102 -5.85 1.31 -17.17
N ASP A 103 -6.05 0.89 -18.41
CA ASP A 103 -5.25 -0.16 -19.04
C ASP A 103 -3.75 0.20 -19.07
N ASP A 104 -3.43 1.44 -19.45
CA ASP A 104 -2.05 1.94 -19.46
C ASP A 104 -1.46 1.98 -18.04
N ILE A 105 -2.26 2.42 -17.05
CA ILE A 105 -1.83 2.44 -15.65
C ILE A 105 -1.52 1.02 -15.15
N LEU A 106 -2.40 0.05 -15.42
CA LEU A 106 -2.19 -1.35 -15.01
C LEU A 106 -1.06 -2.01 -15.79
N GLN A 107 -0.80 -1.60 -17.04
CA GLN A 107 0.33 -2.05 -17.84
C GLN A 107 1.68 -1.59 -17.27
N ASN A 108 1.72 -0.44 -16.56
CA ASN A 108 2.92 0.06 -15.89
C ASN A 108 3.33 -0.75 -14.65
N VAL A 109 2.47 -1.65 -14.15
CA VAL A 109 2.82 -2.55 -13.05
C VAL A 109 3.90 -3.53 -13.53
N PRO A 110 5.09 -3.55 -12.90
CA PRO A 110 6.21 -4.35 -13.38
C PRO A 110 5.99 -5.86 -13.18
N ASN A 111 5.16 -6.24 -12.21
CA ASN A 111 4.81 -7.62 -11.93
C ASN A 111 3.79 -8.12 -12.96
N HIS A 112 4.20 -9.08 -13.79
CA HIS A 112 3.32 -9.67 -14.80
C HIS A 112 2.17 -10.49 -14.22
N ASN A 113 2.36 -11.11 -13.05
CA ASN A 113 1.40 -12.01 -12.44
C ASN A 113 0.91 -11.46 -11.09
N ILE A 114 -0.28 -10.88 -11.05
CA ILE A 114 -0.94 -10.44 -9.82
C ILE A 114 -2.05 -11.43 -9.48
N LYS A 115 -2.11 -11.86 -8.21
CA LYS A 115 -3.08 -12.84 -7.70
C LYS A 115 -4.03 -12.26 -6.66
N VAL A 116 -3.61 -11.21 -5.95
CA VAL A 116 -4.43 -10.55 -4.93
C VAL A 116 -4.30 -9.04 -5.10
N ILE A 117 -5.44 -8.39 -5.32
CA ILE A 117 -5.58 -6.94 -5.26
C ILE A 117 -6.40 -6.61 -4.01
N VAL A 118 -5.91 -5.65 -3.23
CA VAL A 118 -6.74 -4.97 -2.23
C VAL A 118 -6.93 -3.55 -2.73
N VAL A 119 -8.18 -3.14 -2.86
CA VAL A 119 -8.56 -1.82 -3.36
C VAL A 119 -9.39 -1.07 -2.32
N THR A 120 -9.22 0.24 -2.25
CA THR A 120 -10.05 1.15 -1.45
C THR A 120 -10.27 2.46 -2.20
N ASP A 121 -11.36 3.18 -1.92
CA ASP A 121 -11.56 4.58 -2.34
C ASP A 121 -11.33 5.57 -1.19
N GLY A 122 -10.92 5.08 -0.01
CA GLY A 122 -10.60 5.87 1.16
C GLY A 122 -11.79 6.55 1.85
N GLU A 123 -13.04 6.22 1.50
CA GLU A 123 -14.21 6.94 2.03
C GLU A 123 -14.52 6.60 3.48
N ARG A 124 -14.19 5.39 3.93
CA ARG A 124 -14.50 4.92 5.28
C ARG A 124 -13.33 4.16 5.88
N ILE A 125 -12.21 4.85 6.06
CA ILE A 125 -11.03 4.26 6.71
C ILE A 125 -11.34 3.97 8.17
N LEU A 126 -11.54 2.70 8.51
CA LEU A 126 -11.83 2.23 9.86
C LEU A 126 -12.96 3.06 10.55
N GLY A 127 -12.63 3.78 11.62
CA GLY A 127 -13.51 4.73 12.30
C GLY A 127 -13.14 6.20 12.07
N LEU A 128 -12.23 6.49 11.13
CA LEU A 128 -11.66 7.81 10.84
C LEU A 128 -12.40 8.55 9.72
N GLY A 129 -13.33 7.87 9.04
CA GLY A 129 -14.11 8.44 7.94
C GLY A 129 -13.29 8.60 6.66
N ASP A 130 -13.57 9.66 5.91
CA ASP A 130 -13.01 9.91 4.59
C ASP A 130 -11.57 10.43 4.70
N GLN A 131 -10.61 9.66 4.20
CA GLN A 131 -9.19 10.00 4.14
C GLN A 131 -8.68 10.14 2.69
N GLY A 132 -9.57 10.06 1.71
CA GLY A 132 -9.27 10.13 0.27
C GLY A 132 -8.07 9.25 -0.12
N ILE A 133 -7.12 9.81 -0.88
CA ILE A 133 -5.91 9.09 -1.31
C ILE A 133 -5.08 8.53 -0.15
N GLY A 134 -5.19 9.09 1.07
CA GLY A 134 -4.49 8.61 2.26
C GLY A 134 -4.91 7.19 2.67
N GLY A 135 -6.09 6.75 2.20
CA GLY A 135 -6.56 5.38 2.35
C GLY A 135 -5.63 4.31 1.78
N MET A 136 -4.68 4.66 0.90
CA MET A 136 -3.66 3.74 0.38
C MET A 136 -2.90 2.96 1.49
N GLY A 137 -2.78 3.53 2.69
CA GLY A 137 -2.20 2.82 3.83
C GLY A 137 -2.89 1.50 4.16
N ILE A 138 -4.21 1.41 3.96
CA ILE A 138 -5.02 0.21 4.26
C ILE A 138 -4.70 -0.96 3.33
N PRO A 139 -4.77 -0.84 1.98
CA PRO A 139 -4.35 -1.91 1.08
C PRO A 139 -2.92 -2.38 1.32
N ILE A 140 -1.97 -1.47 1.56
CA ILE A 140 -0.56 -1.82 1.83
C ILE A 140 -0.44 -2.65 3.12
N GLY A 141 -1.09 -2.20 4.19
CA GLY A 141 -1.12 -2.93 5.45
C GLY A 141 -1.76 -4.30 5.30
N LYS A 142 -2.94 -4.38 4.66
CA LYS A 142 -3.69 -5.63 4.44
C LYS A 142 -2.85 -6.65 3.67
N LEU A 143 -2.19 -6.24 2.59
CA LEU A 143 -1.37 -7.12 1.77
C LEU A 143 -0.08 -7.58 2.48
N SER A 144 0.45 -6.76 3.40
CA SER A 144 1.51 -7.21 4.31
C SER A 144 1.03 -8.36 5.21
N LEU A 145 -0.24 -8.35 5.65
CA LEU A 145 -0.83 -9.45 6.42
C LEU A 145 -1.09 -10.69 5.57
N TYR A 146 -1.54 -10.53 4.33
CA TYR A 146 -1.66 -11.63 3.37
C TYR A 146 -0.35 -12.38 3.21
N THR A 147 0.76 -11.67 3.20
CA THR A 147 2.09 -12.27 3.10
C THR A 147 2.53 -12.89 4.42
N ALA A 148 2.51 -12.12 5.51
CA ALA A 148 3.04 -12.56 6.81
C ALA A 148 2.22 -13.69 7.45
N CYS A 149 0.89 -13.65 7.31
CA CYS A 149 -0.01 -14.63 7.92
C CYS A 149 -0.51 -15.69 6.92
N GLY A 150 -0.74 -15.28 5.67
CA GLY A 150 -1.31 -16.15 4.63
C GLY A 150 -0.28 -16.82 3.71
N GLY A 151 1.00 -16.48 3.83
CA GLY A 151 2.06 -17.02 2.99
C GLY A 151 1.97 -16.64 1.51
N ILE A 152 1.16 -15.63 1.17
CA ILE A 152 1.05 -15.14 -0.21
C ILE A 152 2.34 -14.38 -0.55
N SER A 153 3.02 -14.74 -1.64
CA SER A 153 4.23 -14.02 -2.04
C SER A 153 3.90 -12.55 -2.33
N PRO A 154 4.69 -11.59 -1.82
CA PRO A 154 4.41 -10.17 -2.04
C PRO A 154 4.52 -9.77 -3.51
N ALA A 155 5.29 -10.51 -4.31
CA ALA A 155 5.40 -10.34 -5.76
C ALA A 155 4.08 -10.60 -6.52
N TYR A 156 3.08 -11.19 -5.86
CA TYR A 156 1.74 -11.47 -6.42
C TYR A 156 0.65 -10.56 -5.84
N THR A 157 1.03 -9.55 -5.06
CA THR A 157 0.08 -8.65 -4.39
C THR A 157 0.15 -7.24 -4.99
N LEU A 158 -1.00 -6.57 -5.10
CA LEU A 158 -1.07 -5.22 -5.64
C LEU A 158 -2.03 -4.34 -4.81
N PRO A 159 -1.53 -3.37 -4.03
CA PRO A 159 -2.38 -2.40 -3.36
C PRO A 159 -2.85 -1.33 -4.37
N VAL A 160 -4.14 -1.01 -4.35
CA VAL A 160 -4.76 -0.02 -5.23
C VAL A 160 -5.56 0.99 -4.43
N VAL A 161 -5.48 2.27 -4.79
CA VAL A 161 -6.40 3.31 -4.34
C VAL A 161 -7.11 3.95 -5.52
N LEU A 162 -8.42 4.12 -5.37
CA LEU A 162 -9.30 4.80 -6.32
C LEU A 162 -9.52 6.24 -5.84
N ASP A 163 -8.88 7.21 -6.48
CA ASP A 163 -8.98 8.63 -6.12
C ASP A 163 -10.09 9.32 -6.92
N VAL A 164 -11.29 9.27 -6.36
CA VAL A 164 -12.50 9.89 -6.91
C VAL A 164 -12.86 11.20 -6.21
N GLY A 165 -11.88 11.82 -5.54
CA GLY A 165 -12.07 12.98 -4.67
C GLY A 165 -12.29 12.60 -3.20
N THR A 166 -12.45 13.60 -2.34
CA THR A 166 -12.70 13.44 -0.91
C THR A 166 -13.67 14.50 -0.41
N ASN A 167 -14.58 14.11 0.48
CA ASN A 167 -15.50 15.01 1.17
C ASN A 167 -14.90 15.54 2.49
N ASN A 168 -13.67 15.16 2.83
CA ASN A 168 -12.97 15.66 3.99
C ASN A 168 -12.42 17.07 3.72
N GLN A 169 -13.10 18.09 4.27
CA GLN A 169 -12.73 19.48 4.07
C GLN A 169 -11.34 19.84 4.63
N GLN A 170 -10.85 19.11 5.65
CA GLN A 170 -9.50 19.35 6.18
C GLN A 170 -8.45 18.96 5.12
N LEU A 171 -8.62 17.82 4.45
CA LEU A 171 -7.73 17.38 3.38
C LEU A 171 -7.80 18.29 2.15
N LEU A 172 -9.00 18.73 1.76
CA LEU A 172 -9.15 19.68 0.65
C LEU A 172 -8.40 21.00 0.90
N ASN A 173 -8.38 21.45 2.17
CA ASN A 173 -7.72 22.68 2.60
C ASN A 173 -6.23 22.51 2.93
N ASP A 174 -5.75 21.29 3.14
CA ASP A 174 -4.35 21.02 3.48
C ASP A 174 -3.45 21.22 2.25
N PRO A 175 -2.52 22.19 2.24
CA PRO A 175 -1.63 22.44 1.10
C PRO A 175 -0.71 21.26 0.75
N LEU A 176 -0.50 20.30 1.66
CA LEU A 176 0.30 19.11 1.42
C LEU A 176 -0.50 17.95 0.83
N TYR A 177 -1.84 18.00 0.88
CA TYR A 177 -2.70 16.93 0.35
C TYR A 177 -2.29 16.52 -1.07
N MET A 178 -1.99 15.23 -1.23
CA MET A 178 -1.45 14.65 -2.47
C MET A 178 -2.53 14.10 -3.40
N GLY A 179 -3.78 14.03 -2.95
CA GLY A 179 -4.88 13.50 -3.74
C GLY A 179 -5.53 14.55 -4.62
N TRP A 180 -6.54 14.13 -5.37
CA TRP A 180 -7.34 15.03 -6.16
C TRP A 180 -8.14 15.97 -5.27
N ARG A 181 -7.81 17.27 -5.34
CA ARG A 181 -8.49 18.34 -4.61
C ARG A 181 -9.87 18.64 -5.20
N ASN A 182 -10.79 17.71 -5.01
CA ASN A 182 -12.18 17.82 -5.40
C ASN A 182 -13.06 17.07 -4.39
N PRO A 183 -14.30 17.54 -4.15
CA PRO A 183 -15.33 16.70 -3.56
C PRO A 183 -15.47 15.38 -4.32
N ARG A 184 -16.02 14.36 -3.65
CA ARG A 184 -16.29 13.09 -4.33
C ARG A 184 -17.23 13.29 -5.51
N ILE A 185 -16.99 12.55 -6.60
CA ILE A 185 -17.86 12.52 -7.78
C ILE A 185 -19.26 11.99 -7.45
N THR A 186 -20.19 12.16 -8.38
CA THR A 186 -21.56 11.68 -8.23
C THR A 186 -21.63 10.15 -8.26
N ASP A 187 -22.73 9.58 -7.76
CA ASP A 187 -22.92 8.12 -7.72
C ASP A 187 -22.85 7.49 -9.13
N ASP A 188 -23.48 8.10 -10.14
CA ASP A 188 -23.47 7.57 -11.51
C ASP A 188 -22.05 7.52 -12.10
N GLU A 189 -21.30 8.62 -11.97
CA GLU A 189 -19.89 8.69 -12.39
C GLU A 189 -19.01 7.70 -11.62
N TYR A 190 -19.31 7.49 -10.34
CA TYR A 190 -18.59 6.55 -9.50
C TYR A 190 -18.76 5.11 -9.95
N TYR A 191 -20.00 4.67 -10.21
CA TYR A 191 -20.24 3.30 -10.64
C TYR A 191 -19.67 3.03 -12.03
N GLU A 192 -19.74 4.00 -12.95
CA GLU A 192 -19.08 3.91 -14.26
C GLU A 192 -17.56 3.76 -14.10
N PHE A 193 -16.95 4.60 -13.27
CA PHE A 193 -15.51 4.55 -12.98
C PHE A 193 -15.07 3.20 -12.38
N VAL A 194 -15.84 2.66 -11.44
CA VAL A 194 -15.51 1.37 -10.80
C VAL A 194 -15.69 0.21 -11.78
N ASP A 195 -16.70 0.24 -12.66
CA ASP A 195 -16.83 -0.77 -13.71
C ASP A 195 -15.65 -0.73 -14.69
N GLU A 196 -15.24 0.45 -15.17
CA GLU A 196 -14.05 0.62 -16.01
C GLU A 196 -12.81 0.00 -15.34
N PHE A 197 -12.63 0.21 -14.03
CA PHE A 197 -11.55 -0.40 -13.25
C PHE A 197 -11.64 -1.93 -13.20
N ILE A 198 -12.81 -2.47 -12.91
CA ILE A 198 -13.02 -3.93 -12.83
C ILE A 198 -12.77 -4.58 -14.19
N GLN A 199 -13.23 -3.98 -15.30
CA GLN A 199 -12.98 -4.52 -16.63
C GLN A 199 -11.48 -4.50 -16.98
N ALA A 200 -10.78 -3.41 -16.70
CA ALA A 200 -9.34 -3.30 -16.93
C ALA A 200 -8.56 -4.36 -16.11
N VAL A 201 -8.93 -4.55 -14.84
CA VAL A 201 -8.34 -5.59 -13.97
C VAL A 201 -8.59 -6.99 -14.54
N LYS A 202 -9.83 -7.31 -14.93
CA LYS A 202 -10.18 -8.63 -15.50
C LYS A 202 -9.48 -8.90 -16.83
N GLN A 203 -9.30 -7.89 -17.66
CA GLN A 203 -8.59 -8.02 -18.93
C GLN A 203 -7.10 -8.32 -18.71
N ARG A 204 -6.49 -7.70 -17.70
CA ARG A 204 -5.07 -7.87 -17.38
C ARG A 204 -4.78 -9.14 -16.58
N TRP A 205 -5.59 -9.42 -15.55
CA TRP A 205 -5.44 -10.53 -14.61
C TRP A 205 -6.80 -11.20 -14.35
N PRO A 206 -7.26 -12.10 -15.24
CA PRO A 206 -8.63 -12.66 -15.18
C PRO A 206 -8.91 -13.51 -13.94
N ASP A 207 -7.88 -14.12 -13.34
CA ASP A 207 -8.01 -15.02 -12.18
C ASP A 207 -7.66 -14.34 -10.85
N VAL A 208 -7.58 -13.00 -10.82
CA VAL A 208 -7.18 -12.25 -9.63
C VAL A 208 -8.27 -12.25 -8.56
N LEU A 209 -7.88 -12.42 -7.30
CA LEU A 209 -8.73 -12.11 -6.17
C LEU A 209 -8.76 -10.59 -5.98
N LEU A 210 -9.91 -9.96 -6.19
CA LEU A 210 -10.13 -8.54 -5.95
C LEU A 210 -10.89 -8.35 -4.64
N GLN A 211 -10.23 -7.81 -3.61
CA GLN A 211 -10.84 -7.48 -2.33
C GLN A 211 -11.07 -5.98 -2.20
N PHE A 212 -12.33 -5.61 -1.95
CA PHE A 212 -12.74 -4.25 -1.59
C PHE A 212 -12.55 -4.04 -0.08
N GLU A 213 -11.91 -2.94 0.32
CA GLU A 213 -11.69 -2.55 1.71
C GLU A 213 -12.07 -1.10 1.96
N ASP A 214 -12.70 -0.85 3.12
CA ASP A 214 -12.98 0.49 3.64
C ASP A 214 -13.78 1.43 2.70
N PHE A 215 -14.70 0.84 1.92
CA PHE A 215 -15.72 1.56 1.15
C PHE A 215 -16.90 2.02 2.04
N ALA A 216 -17.60 3.07 1.63
CA ALA A 216 -18.85 3.45 2.30
C ALA A 216 -19.91 2.33 2.18
N GLN A 217 -20.70 2.13 3.25
CA GLN A 217 -21.66 1.02 3.34
C GLN A 217 -22.61 0.93 2.13
N LYS A 218 -23.10 2.09 1.65
CA LYS A 218 -24.01 2.16 0.48
C LYS A 218 -23.37 1.62 -0.80
N LYS A 219 -22.05 1.71 -0.93
CA LYS A 219 -21.28 1.28 -2.10
C LYS A 219 -20.88 -0.19 -2.00
N CYS A 220 -20.60 -0.70 -0.80
CA CYS A 220 -20.32 -2.13 -0.59
C CYS A 220 -21.45 -3.02 -1.12
N ASP A 221 -22.71 -2.65 -0.83
CA ASP A 221 -23.89 -3.45 -1.23
C ASP A 221 -24.14 -3.43 -2.75
N ALA A 222 -23.55 -2.47 -3.49
CA ALA A 222 -23.76 -2.28 -4.92
C ALA A 222 -22.66 -2.91 -5.80
N VAL A 223 -21.48 -3.19 -5.22
CA VAL A 223 -20.30 -3.73 -5.93
C VAL A 223 -20.09 -5.24 -5.68
N THR A 224 -20.94 -5.85 -4.83
CA THR A 224 -20.96 -7.31 -4.57
C THR A 224 -21.98 -8.01 -5.45
#